data_AF-B9FVQ2-F1
#
_entry.id   AF-B9FVQ2-F1
#
_cell.length_a   1.000
_cell.length_b   1.000
_cell.length_c   1.000
_cell.angle_alpha   90.00
_cell.angle_beta   90.00
_cell.angle_gamma   90.00
#
_symmetry.space_group_name_H-M   'P 1'
#
loop_
_entity.id
_entity.type
_entity.pdbx_description
1 polymer ?
#
loop_
_entity_poly.entity_id
_entity_poly.type
_entity_poly.pdbx_seq_one_letter_code
_entity_poly.pdbx_strand_id
1 'polypeptide(L)'
;MEKLLSSSGAAAAVASQGQLPDCFVFPADRRPPASTAAVSLPVIDLSGPRDAVRRAVLDAGKELGFFQVVNHGVPPETMREMAAVCEEFFRLPAEDKAAFYSDAEENPNRLFSSTIYEVGDQRYWRDCLRLACGFPVADDTNTHWPDKPHHLR
;
A
#
# COMPACT_ATOMS: atom_id res chain seq x y z
N MET A 1 15.09 10.57 31.30
CA MET A 1 14.94 10.35 29.84
C MET A 1 14.62 8.88 29.64
N GLU A 2 13.45 8.45 30.17
CA GLU A 2 13.02 7.05 30.29
C GLU A 2 11.50 6.96 30.48
N LYS A 3 10.76 8.00 30.06
CA LYS A 3 9.32 8.14 30.29
C LYS A 3 8.51 8.51 29.04
N LEU A 4 8.97 8.05 27.88
CA LEU A 4 8.26 8.18 26.60
C LEU A 4 8.03 6.85 25.88
N LEU A 5 8.27 5.72 26.56
CA LEU A 5 8.07 4.37 26.01
C LEU A 5 6.87 3.62 26.63
N SER A 6 5.97 4.30 27.34
CA SER A 6 4.86 3.62 28.06
C SER A 6 3.46 3.84 27.47
N SER A 7 3.28 4.47 26.32
CA SER A 7 1.94 4.64 25.73
C SER A 7 1.85 4.39 24.23
N SER A 8 2.80 3.70 23.61
CA SER A 8 2.65 3.21 22.24
C SER A 8 3.28 1.82 22.12
N GLY A 9 2.48 0.81 22.44
CA GLY A 9 2.84 -0.59 22.25
C GLY A 9 2.65 -1.03 20.81
N ALA A 10 3.37 -0.41 19.86
CA ALA A 10 3.54 -0.91 18.49
C ALA A 10 4.70 -0.21 17.77
N ALA A 11 5.86 -0.09 18.41
CA ALA A 11 7.08 0.32 17.72
C ALA A 11 8.13 -0.79 17.83
N ALA A 12 8.46 -1.35 16.66
CA ALA A 12 9.51 -2.33 16.40
C ALA A 12 9.39 -3.65 17.19
N ALA A 13 8.64 -4.60 16.65
CA ALA A 13 8.94 -6.01 16.91
C ALA A 13 10.32 -6.31 16.29
N VAL A 14 11.37 -6.10 17.08
CA VAL A 14 12.62 -6.85 16.89
C VAL A 14 12.21 -8.30 17.03
N ALA A 15 12.11 -9.02 15.91
CA ALA A 15 11.81 -10.44 15.92
C ALA A 15 12.90 -11.16 16.74
N SER A 16 12.58 -11.45 18.00
CA SER A 16 13.22 -12.54 18.70
C SER A 16 12.82 -13.83 17.98
N GLN A 17 13.82 -14.66 17.73
CA GLN A 17 13.74 -15.78 16.79
C GLN A 17 12.58 -16.75 17.07
N GLY A 18 11.76 -17.02 16.04
CA GLY A 18 11.12 -18.32 15.86
C GLY A 18 9.60 -18.36 15.69
N GLN A 19 8.83 -17.37 16.16
CA GLN A 19 7.37 -17.44 16.14
C GLN A 19 6.70 -16.10 15.82
N LEU A 20 5.71 -16.15 14.92
CA LEU A 20 4.90 -15.00 14.55
C LEU A 20 3.99 -14.59 15.72
N PRO A 21 3.93 -13.31 16.13
CA PRO A 21 3.00 -12.86 17.15
C PRO A 21 1.54 -13.18 16.80
N ASP A 22 0.74 -13.56 17.80
CA ASP A 22 -0.64 -14.02 17.62
C ASP A 22 -1.54 -12.98 16.92
N CYS A 23 -1.25 -11.69 17.09
CA CYS A 23 -1.99 -10.62 16.42
C CYS A 23 -1.86 -10.67 14.89
N PHE A 24 -0.90 -11.40 14.31
CA PHE A 24 -0.77 -11.59 12.86
C PHE A 24 -1.28 -12.95 12.38
N VAL A 25 -1.69 -13.82 13.30
CA VAL A 25 -2.21 -15.15 12.99
C VAL A 25 -3.73 -15.07 12.90
N PHE A 26 -4.27 -15.17 11.69
CA PHE A 26 -5.72 -15.17 11.49
C PHE A 26 -6.36 -16.45 12.06
N PRO A 27 -7.58 -16.39 12.63
CA PRO A 27 -8.36 -17.56 12.99
C PRO A 27 -8.56 -18.53 11.81
N ALA A 28 -8.65 -19.83 12.08
CA ALA A 28 -8.68 -20.86 11.04
C ALA A 28 -9.86 -20.70 10.07
N ASP A 29 -11.01 -20.24 10.57
CA ASP A 29 -12.23 -19.94 9.82
C ASP A 29 -12.10 -18.69 8.93
N ARG A 30 -11.14 -17.80 9.21
CA ARG A 30 -10.86 -16.59 8.43
C ARG A 30 -9.68 -16.73 7.47
N ARG A 31 -8.93 -17.83 7.54
CA ARG A 31 -7.83 -18.09 6.60
C ARG A 31 -8.44 -18.51 5.27
N PRO A 32 -8.01 -17.91 4.14
CA PRO A 32 -8.43 -18.40 2.84
C PRO A 32 -8.00 -19.87 2.71
N PRO A 33 -8.80 -20.71 2.04
CA PRO A 33 -8.41 -22.08 1.78
C PRO A 33 -7.09 -22.09 1.00
N ALA A 34 -6.22 -23.05 1.27
CA ALA A 34 -5.04 -23.28 0.46
C ALA A 34 -5.49 -23.70 -0.96
N SER A 35 -5.70 -22.71 -1.82
CA SER A 35 -6.17 -22.90 -3.18
C SER A 35 -4.99 -22.80 -4.14
N THR A 36 -4.87 -23.80 -5.02
CA THR A 36 -3.97 -23.77 -6.18
C THR A 36 -4.69 -23.25 -7.43
N ALA A 37 -5.96 -22.83 -7.33
CA ALA A 37 -6.72 -22.37 -8.48
C ALA A 37 -6.20 -21.01 -8.94
N ALA A 38 -5.45 -21.02 -10.04
CA ALA A 38 -5.06 -19.80 -10.74
C ALA A 38 -6.30 -19.22 -11.44
N VAL A 39 -6.76 -18.07 -10.97
CA VAL A 39 -7.76 -17.26 -11.69
C VAL A 39 -7.01 -16.44 -12.73
N SER A 40 -7.30 -16.66 -14.02
CA SER A 40 -6.77 -15.82 -15.09
C SER A 40 -7.52 -14.49 -15.10
N LEU A 41 -6.87 -13.40 -14.72
CA LEU A 41 -7.45 -12.06 -14.79
C LEU A 41 -7.45 -11.56 -16.26
N PRO A 42 -8.53 -10.89 -16.71
CA PRO A 42 -8.56 -10.24 -18.02
C PRO A 42 -7.42 -9.24 -18.15
N VAL A 43 -6.76 -9.23 -19.31
CA VAL A 43 -5.74 -8.24 -19.68
C VAL A 43 -6.32 -7.37 -20.79
N ILE A 44 -6.44 -6.07 -20.54
CA ILE A 44 -7.04 -5.10 -21.46
C ILE A 44 -5.95 -4.22 -22.08
N ASP A 45 -5.87 -4.25 -23.41
CA ASP A 45 -4.97 -3.37 -24.15
C ASP A 45 -5.63 -2.00 -24.38
N LEU A 46 -5.09 -0.96 -23.74
CA LEU A 46 -5.63 0.40 -23.82
C LEU A 46 -5.26 1.14 -25.12
N SER A 47 -4.40 0.57 -25.96
CA SER A 47 -4.08 1.12 -27.29
C SER A 47 -5.13 0.77 -28.37
N GLY A 48 -6.08 -0.10 -28.04
CA GLY A 48 -7.14 -0.53 -28.95
C GLY A 48 -8.21 0.54 -29.23
N PRO A 49 -9.17 0.25 -30.15
CA PRO A 49 -10.27 1.15 -30.44
C PRO A 49 -11.11 1.47 -29.20
N ARG A 50 -11.43 2.75 -28.99
CA ARG A 50 -12.11 3.26 -27.78
C ARG A 50 -13.36 2.46 -27.40
N ASP A 51 -14.21 2.10 -28.36
CA ASP A 51 -15.44 1.35 -28.11
C ASP A 51 -15.20 -0.11 -27.71
N ALA A 52 -14.11 -0.72 -28.20
CA ALA A 52 -13.72 -2.08 -27.80
C ALA A 52 -13.14 -2.08 -26.39
N VAL A 53 -12.23 -1.14 -26.10
CA VAL A 53 -11.63 -0.96 -24.76
C VAL A 53 -12.71 -0.67 -23.72
N ARG A 54 -13.65 0.25 -24.01
CA ARG A 54 -14.76 0.55 -23.10
C ARG A 54 -15.57 -0.69 -22.75
N ARG A 55 -15.90 -1.52 -23.74
CA ARG A 55 -16.68 -2.76 -23.52
C ARG A 55 -15.88 -3.75 -22.67
N ALA A 56 -14.63 -4.00 -23.02
CA ALA A 56 -13.77 -4.90 -22.24
C ALA A 56 -13.66 -4.49 -20.76
N VAL A 57 -13.51 -3.19 -20.48
CA VAL A 57 -13.47 -2.66 -19.10
C VAL A 57 -14.79 -2.88 -18.38
N LEU A 58 -15.93 -2.60 -19.03
CA LEU A 58 -17.25 -2.79 -18.44
C LEU A 58 -17.55 -4.27 -18.18
N ASP A 59 -17.17 -5.15 -19.10
CA ASP A 59 -17.43 -6.59 -19.00
C ASP A 59 -16.56 -7.21 -17.88
N ALA A 60 -15.25 -6.95 -17.89
CA ALA A 60 -14.35 -7.42 -16.82
C ALA A 60 -14.73 -6.84 -15.44
N GLY A 61 -15.14 -5.57 -15.40
CA GLY A 61 -15.61 -4.91 -14.18
C GLY A 61 -16.90 -5.52 -13.62
N LYS A 62 -17.81 -5.99 -14.48
CA LYS A 62 -19.05 -6.66 -14.05
C LYS A 62 -18.83 -8.12 -13.66
N GLU A 63 -17.99 -8.84 -14.40
CA GLU A 63 -17.80 -10.28 -14.21
C GLU A 63 -16.87 -10.59 -13.02
N LEU A 64 -15.76 -9.87 -12.90
CA LEU A 64 -14.71 -10.14 -11.91
C LEU A 64 -14.45 -8.97 -10.96
N GLY A 65 -14.75 -7.74 -11.38
CA GLY A 65 -14.40 -6.53 -10.63
C GLY A 65 -12.91 -6.20 -10.64
N PHE A 66 -12.08 -7.00 -11.32
CA PHE A 66 -10.64 -6.83 -11.43
C PHE A 66 -10.15 -7.17 -12.85
N PHE A 67 -9.17 -6.41 -13.32
CA PHE A 67 -8.50 -6.62 -14.60
C PHE A 67 -7.11 -5.98 -14.58
N GLN A 68 -6.24 -6.42 -15.48
CA GLN A 68 -4.94 -5.81 -15.75
C GLN A 68 -5.05 -4.95 -17.00
N VAL A 69 -4.24 -3.90 -17.09
CA VAL A 69 -4.15 -3.05 -18.29
C VAL A 69 -2.73 -3.08 -18.85
N VAL A 70 -2.61 -3.06 -20.17
CA VAL A 70 -1.35 -2.90 -20.89
C VAL A 70 -1.46 -1.74 -21.88
N ASN A 71 -0.33 -1.23 -22.35
CA ASN A 71 -0.26 -0.07 -23.24
C ASN A 71 -1.03 1.15 -22.70
N HIS A 72 -0.96 1.37 -21.38
CA HIS A 72 -1.67 2.44 -20.66
C HIS A 72 -1.04 3.83 -20.81
N GLY A 73 0.04 3.96 -21.58
CA GLY A 73 0.71 5.24 -21.86
C GLY A 73 1.63 5.77 -20.76
N VAL A 74 1.71 5.10 -19.61
CA VAL A 74 2.71 5.44 -18.57
C VAL A 74 4.06 4.82 -18.96
N PRO A 75 5.14 5.61 -19.06
CA PRO A 75 6.46 5.10 -19.42
C PRO A 75 6.93 4.01 -18.44
N PRO A 76 7.51 2.91 -18.93
CA PRO A 76 8.07 1.87 -18.05
C PRO A 76 9.13 2.36 -17.08
N GLU A 77 9.89 3.40 -17.46
CA GLU A 77 10.89 4.03 -16.58
C GLU A 77 10.24 4.69 -15.38
N THR A 78 9.17 5.47 -15.57
CA THR A 78 8.41 6.09 -14.48
C THR A 78 7.89 5.06 -13.46
N MET A 79 7.44 3.89 -13.92
CA MET A 79 7.02 2.82 -13.01
C MET A 79 8.20 2.22 -12.22
N ARG A 80 9.37 2.06 -12.85
CA ARG A 80 10.59 1.57 -12.18
C ARG A 80 11.10 2.57 -11.16
N GLU A 81 11.16 3.84 -11.50
CA GLU A 81 11.54 4.93 -10.60
C GLU A 81 10.61 4.97 -9.38
N MET A 82 9.30 4.88 -9.59
CA MET A 82 8.31 4.83 -8.49
C MET A 82 8.49 3.61 -7.58
N ALA A 83 8.81 2.44 -8.15
CA ALA A 83 9.10 1.26 -7.35
C ALA A 83 10.38 1.43 -6.53
N ALA A 84 11.44 1.96 -7.14
CA ALA A 84 12.74 2.16 -6.50
C ALA A 84 12.67 3.18 -5.35
N VAL A 85 11.97 4.31 -5.56
CA VAL A 85 11.82 5.35 -4.53
C VAL A 85 10.97 4.87 -3.35
N CYS A 86 9.93 4.06 -3.60
CA CYS A 86 9.16 3.40 -2.53
C CYS A 86 10.07 2.46 -1.71
N GLU A 87 10.87 1.64 -2.39
CA GLU A 87 11.80 0.70 -1.73
C GLU A 87 12.85 1.45 -0.90
N GLU A 88 13.39 2.55 -1.43
CA GLU A 88 14.30 3.44 -0.69
C GLU A 88 13.64 4.02 0.56
N PHE A 89 12.43 4.56 0.44
CA PHE A 89 11.67 5.08 1.58
C PHE A 89 11.53 4.03 2.68
N PHE A 90 11.06 2.82 2.37
CA PHE A 90 10.85 1.79 3.39
C PHE A 90 12.17 1.28 4.01
N ARG A 91 13.29 1.37 3.30
CA ARG A 91 14.62 1.05 3.81
C ARG A 91 15.21 2.11 4.75
N LEU A 92 14.68 3.35 4.75
CA LEU A 92 15.14 4.40 5.65
C LEU A 92 15.08 3.95 7.13
N PRO A 93 16.00 4.45 7.99
CA PRO A 93 15.92 4.23 9.43
C PRO A 93 14.57 4.66 10.00
N ALA A 94 14.18 4.06 11.13
CA ALA A 94 12.90 4.37 11.76
C ALA A 94 12.81 5.84 12.18
N GLU A 95 13.91 6.44 12.64
CA GLU A 95 13.98 7.86 13.01
C GLU A 95 13.64 8.80 11.85
N ASP A 96 14.04 8.46 10.62
CA ASP A 96 13.78 9.28 9.43
C ASP A 96 12.32 9.20 8.97
N LYS A 97 11.61 8.13 9.37
CA LYS A 97 10.19 7.90 9.04
C LYS A 97 9.24 8.30 10.17
N ALA A 98 9.75 8.47 11.40
CA ALA A 98 8.95 8.63 12.61
C ALA A 98 7.99 9.83 12.55
N ALA A 99 8.41 10.93 11.92
CA ALA A 99 7.59 12.13 11.77
C ALA A 99 6.32 11.91 10.93
N PHE A 100 6.31 10.89 10.07
CA PHE A 100 5.15 10.54 9.24
C PHE A 100 4.27 9.45 9.86
N TYR A 101 4.72 8.81 10.95
CA TYR A 101 3.94 7.75 11.57
C TYR A 101 2.69 8.30 12.26
N SER A 102 1.51 7.80 11.93
CA SER A 102 0.26 8.19 12.58
C SER A 102 -0.85 7.15 12.41
N ASP A 103 -1.55 6.82 13.50
CA ASP A 103 -2.77 6.00 13.47
C ASP A 103 -4.03 6.83 13.17
N ALA A 104 -3.95 8.17 13.20
CA ALA A 104 -5.08 9.07 12.91
C ALA A 104 -5.45 9.03 11.43
N GLU A 105 -6.67 8.57 11.12
CA GLU A 105 -7.13 8.36 9.74
C GLU A 105 -7.42 9.66 8.99
N GLU A 106 -7.61 10.75 9.74
CA GLU A 106 -7.80 12.08 9.21
C GLU A 106 -6.51 12.64 8.61
N ASN A 107 -5.34 12.09 8.96
CA ASN A 107 -4.08 12.50 8.33
C ASN A 107 -3.99 11.90 6.92
N PRO A 108 -4.07 12.73 5.86
CA PRO A 108 -4.08 12.24 4.50
C PRO A 108 -2.72 11.67 4.05
N ASN A 109 -1.63 12.10 4.69
CA ASN A 109 -0.24 11.73 4.38
C ASN A 109 0.40 11.07 5.60
N ARG A 110 0.39 9.74 5.66
CA ARG A 110 0.81 8.99 6.86
C ARG A 110 1.48 7.66 6.55
N LEU A 111 2.44 7.32 7.39
CA LEU A 111 2.97 5.97 7.56
C LEU A 111 2.21 5.28 8.70
N PHE A 112 1.83 4.04 8.52
CA PHE A 112 1.15 3.25 9.55
C PHE A 112 1.43 1.75 9.34
N SER A 113 1.26 0.97 10.40
CA SER A 113 1.36 -0.49 10.34
C SER A 113 -0.04 -1.10 10.40
N SER A 114 -0.28 -2.22 9.72
CA SER A 114 -1.57 -2.92 9.61
C SER A 114 -2.64 -2.22 8.71
N THR A 115 -3.91 -2.64 8.80
CA THR A 115 -5.06 -2.07 8.10
C THR A 115 -5.79 -1.01 8.92
N ILE A 116 -6.47 -0.13 8.19
CA ILE A 116 -7.57 0.74 8.66
C ILE A 116 -8.87 -0.02 8.96
N TYR A 117 -8.97 -1.27 8.52
CA TYR A 117 -10.15 -2.10 8.76
C TYR A 117 -10.00 -2.80 10.10
N GLU A 118 -11.04 -2.74 10.92
CA GLU A 118 -11.15 -3.54 12.15
C GLU A 118 -11.26 -5.01 11.77
N VAL A 119 -10.21 -5.78 12.08
CA VAL A 119 -10.16 -7.23 11.85
C VAL A 119 -10.22 -7.94 13.19
N GLY A 120 -11.02 -7.43 14.13
CA GLY A 120 -10.99 -7.88 15.53
C GLY A 120 -9.61 -7.64 16.14
N ASP A 121 -9.09 -8.61 16.89
CA ASP A 121 -7.75 -8.53 17.50
C ASP A 121 -6.60 -8.81 16.51
N GLN A 122 -6.91 -9.13 15.24
CA GLN A 122 -5.91 -9.45 14.22
C GLN A 122 -5.47 -8.23 13.42
N ARG A 123 -4.22 -8.29 12.96
CA ARG A 123 -3.50 -7.27 12.21
C ARG A 123 -2.89 -7.90 10.97
N TYR A 124 -2.76 -7.11 9.91
CA TYR A 124 -2.00 -7.53 8.74
C TYR A 124 -0.51 -7.30 8.95
N TRP A 125 0.31 -8.25 8.53
CA TRP A 125 1.77 -8.10 8.51
C TRP A 125 2.17 -7.20 7.34
N ARG A 126 2.03 -5.89 7.51
CA ARG A 126 2.36 -4.89 6.50
C ARG A 126 2.58 -3.52 7.13
N ASP A 127 3.47 -2.75 6.50
CA ASP A 127 3.56 -1.31 6.68
C ASP A 127 3.05 -0.62 5.42
N CYS A 128 2.45 0.57 5.59
CA CYS A 128 1.78 1.30 4.52
C CYS A 128 2.13 2.78 4.58
N LEU A 129 2.57 3.33 3.46
CA LEU A 129 2.68 4.78 3.25
C LEU A 129 1.49 5.22 2.40
N ARG A 130 0.64 6.09 2.95
CA ARG A 130 -0.45 6.75 2.22
C ARG A 130 -0.03 8.18 1.92
N LEU A 131 -0.07 8.55 0.65
CA LEU A 131 0.17 9.90 0.17
C LEU A 131 -1.09 10.36 -0.57
N ALA A 132 -1.70 11.44 -0.10
CA ALA A 132 -2.82 12.04 -0.79
C ALA A 132 -2.31 12.81 -2.01
N CYS A 133 -2.89 12.46 -3.16
CA CYS A 133 -2.74 13.18 -4.42
C CYS A 133 -4.14 13.53 -4.90
N GLY A 134 -4.51 14.81 -4.76
CA GLY A 134 -5.83 15.29 -5.18
C GLY A 134 -5.93 15.39 -6.70
N PHE A 135 -7.16 15.35 -7.24
CA PHE A 135 -7.44 15.75 -8.62
C PHE A 135 -8.42 16.94 -8.64
N PRO A 136 -8.14 18.03 -9.38
CA PRO A 136 -6.91 18.25 -10.16
C PRO A 136 -5.66 18.32 -9.26
N VAL A 137 -4.50 17.94 -9.81
CA VAL A 137 -3.22 18.00 -9.08
C VAL A 137 -2.85 19.47 -8.92
N ALA A 138 -2.85 19.96 -7.68
CA ALA A 138 -2.41 21.31 -7.35
C ALA A 138 -0.89 21.35 -7.18
N ASP A 139 -0.27 22.51 -7.41
CA ASP A 139 1.18 22.69 -7.33
C ASP A 139 1.76 22.39 -5.94
N ASP A 140 0.94 22.45 -4.89
CA ASP A 140 1.33 22.18 -3.51
C ASP A 140 1.04 20.76 -3.02
N THR A 141 0.52 19.87 -3.89
CA THR A 141 0.05 18.53 -3.52
C THR A 141 1.12 17.69 -2.80
N ASN A 142 2.38 17.78 -3.24
CA ASN A 142 3.52 17.01 -2.72
C ASN A 142 4.27 17.71 -1.57
N THR A 143 3.90 18.94 -1.19
CA THR A 143 4.62 19.71 -0.15
C THR A 143 4.54 19.04 1.23
N HIS A 144 3.49 18.24 1.44
CA HIS A 144 3.26 17.50 2.67
C HIS A 144 3.73 16.03 2.61
N TRP A 145 4.38 15.61 1.54
CA TRP A 145 4.95 14.27 1.41
C TRP A 145 6.33 14.19 2.09
N PRO A 146 6.90 13.00 2.33
CA PRO A 146 8.25 12.89 2.89
C PRO A 146 9.34 13.56 2.05
N ASP A 147 10.24 14.30 2.71
CA ASP A 147 11.43 14.92 2.09
C ASP A 147 12.48 13.90 1.64
N LYS A 148 12.49 12.75 2.32
CA LYS A 148 13.37 11.62 2.05
C LYS A 148 12.53 10.43 1.58
N PRO A 149 12.94 9.73 0.53
CA PRO A 149 14.03 10.09 -0.40
C PRO A 149 13.67 11.32 -1.25
N HIS A 150 14.67 12.07 -1.72
CA HIS A 150 14.46 13.35 -2.40
C HIS A 150 13.62 13.27 -3.69
N HIS A 151 13.61 12.10 -4.34
CA HIS A 151 12.84 11.85 -5.57
C HIS A 151 11.40 11.39 -5.30
N LEU A 152 10.95 11.34 -4.05
CA LEU A 152 9.57 10.97 -3.72
C LEU A 152 8.57 12.10 -4.01
N ARG A 153 9.04 13.36 -3.90
CA ARG A 153 8.25 14.56 -4.19
C ARG A 153 8.31 14.92 -5.67
#